data_AF-A0A6L5K5B0-F1
#
_entry.id   AF-A0A6L5K5B0-F1
#
_cell.length_a   1.000
_cell.length_b   1.000
_cell.length_c   1.000
_cell.angle_alpha   90.00
_cell.angle_beta   90.00
_cell.angle_gamma   90.00
#
_symmetry.space_group_name_H-M   'P 1'
#
loop_
_entity.id
_entity.type
_entity.pdbx_description
1 polymer ?
#
loop_
_entity_poly.entity_id
_entity_poly.type
_entity_poly.pdbx_seq_one_letter_code
_entity_poly.pdbx_strand_id
1 'polypeptide(L)'
;MEINCLVCGKAIEIPQFIDTDNYDGQINCPACKSLLQVRLFGSKLRRYEVVERGAVAAESNPGQVVGGEIDVESIARYNPLRDYLATYRAAQLNMTFEHIEHIIEAKLETAAYTFKSWWENDRENPQAIAWLEAGWEVEDVDMQRRGVVFKRAKTRQPHS
;
A
#
# COMPACT_ATOMS: atom_id res chain seq x y z
N MET A 1 -25.01 -6.05 -2.56
CA MET A 1 -24.77 -7.48 -2.85
C MET A 1 -24.29 -8.13 -1.56
N GLU A 2 -24.72 -9.35 -1.26
CA GLU A 2 -24.28 -10.08 -0.06
C GLU A 2 -23.54 -11.34 -0.48
N ILE A 3 -22.39 -11.59 0.15
CA ILE A 3 -21.62 -12.82 -0.04
C ILE A 3 -21.50 -13.54 1.30
N ASN A 4 -21.53 -14.86 1.29
CA ASN A 4 -21.33 -15.62 2.52
C ASN A 4 -19.84 -15.87 2.75
N CYS A 5 -19.38 -15.61 3.96
CA CYS A 5 -18.04 -15.98 4.38
C CYS A 5 -17.88 -17.50 4.30
N LEU A 6 -16.88 -17.98 3.58
CA LEU A 6 -16.62 -19.41 3.43
C LEU A 6 -15.97 -20.03 4.67
N VAL A 7 -15.51 -19.21 5.61
CA VAL A 7 -14.88 -19.65 6.86
C VAL A 7 -15.90 -19.78 7.98
N CYS A 8 -16.74 -18.76 8.19
CA CYS A 8 -17.71 -18.74 9.29
C CYS A 8 -19.18 -18.84 8.86
N GLY A 9 -19.47 -18.88 7.56
CA GLY A 9 -20.82 -18.97 7.01
C GLY A 9 -21.66 -17.71 7.12
N LYS A 10 -21.17 -16.64 7.76
CA LYS A 10 -21.93 -15.39 7.95
C LYS A 10 -21.96 -14.56 6.68
N ALA A 11 -23.11 -13.93 6.43
CA ALA A 11 -23.29 -12.96 5.36
C ALA A 11 -22.38 -11.75 5.58
N ILE A 12 -21.75 -11.30 4.50
CA ILE A 12 -20.91 -10.11 4.41
C ILE A 12 -21.60 -9.20 3.41
N GLU A 13 -22.01 -8.02 3.87
CA GLU A 13 -22.48 -6.96 2.99
C GLU A 13 -21.29 -6.36 2.24
N ILE A 14 -21.34 -6.42 0.92
CA ILE A 14 -20.34 -5.76 0.07
C ILE A 14 -20.56 -4.25 0.19
N PRO A 15 -19.56 -3.47 0.62
CA PRO A 15 -19.70 -2.03 0.72
C PRO A 15 -20.06 -1.38 -0.63
N GLN A 16 -20.92 -0.37 -0.59
CA GLN A 16 -21.46 0.32 -1.77
C GLN A 16 -20.43 1.03 -2.67
N PHE A 17 -19.19 1.19 -2.20
CA PHE A 17 -18.09 1.76 -2.98
C PHE A 17 -17.38 0.72 -3.86
N ILE A 18 -17.68 -0.57 -3.70
CA ILE A 18 -17.13 -1.63 -4.54
C ILE A 18 -17.96 -1.76 -5.80
N ASP A 19 -17.31 -1.64 -6.95
CA ASP A 19 -17.91 -1.91 -8.26
C ASP A 19 -18.22 -3.42 -8.39
N THR A 20 -19.45 -3.80 -8.06
CA THR A 20 -19.90 -5.20 -8.11
C THR A 20 -19.96 -5.78 -9.53
N ASP A 21 -19.79 -4.96 -10.57
CA ASP A 21 -19.79 -5.43 -11.96
C ASP A 21 -18.42 -5.93 -12.42
N ASN A 22 -17.32 -5.45 -11.83
CA ASN A 22 -15.96 -5.86 -12.20
C ASN A 22 -14.94 -5.63 -11.06
N TYR A 23 -15.18 -6.23 -9.90
CA TYR A 23 -14.25 -6.17 -8.76
C TYR A 23 -13.44 -7.45 -8.65
N ASP A 24 -12.12 -7.34 -8.62
CA ASP A 24 -11.21 -8.44 -8.31
C ASP A 24 -10.25 -8.00 -7.21
N GLY A 25 -10.55 -8.37 -5.97
CA GLY A 25 -9.80 -7.90 -4.81
C GLY A 25 -10.11 -8.71 -3.56
N GLN A 26 -9.67 -8.22 -2.40
CA GLN A 26 -9.81 -8.94 -1.14
C GLN A 26 -10.79 -8.25 -0.20
N ILE A 27 -11.65 -9.04 0.44
CA ILE A 27 -12.65 -8.58 1.39
C ILE A 27 -12.44 -9.30 2.71
N ASN A 28 -12.37 -8.51 3.78
CA ASN A 28 -12.31 -9.04 5.14
C ASN A 28 -13.70 -9.39 5.66
N CYS A 29 -13.86 -10.59 6.21
CA CYS A 29 -15.06 -10.93 6.95
C CYS A 29 -15.07 -10.17 8.29
N PRO A 30 -16.09 -9.33 8.57
CA PRO A 30 -16.13 -8.56 9.82
C PRO A 30 -16.27 -9.45 11.05
N ALA A 31 -16.85 -10.64 10.91
CA ALA A 31 -17.16 -11.55 12.00
C ALA A 31 -15.99 -12.44 12.43
N CYS A 32 -15.28 -13.05 11.49
CA CYS A 32 -14.17 -13.97 11.78
C CYS A 32 -12.80 -13.45 11.34
N LYS A 33 -12.74 -12.23 10.78
CA LYS A 33 -11.52 -11.56 10.30
C LYS A 33 -10.77 -12.31 9.18
N SER A 34 -11.43 -13.27 8.53
CA SER A 34 -10.84 -13.99 7.41
C SER A 34 -10.84 -13.12 6.15
N LEU A 35 -9.70 -13.11 5.46
CA LEU A 35 -9.48 -12.45 4.18
C LEU A 35 -9.99 -13.35 3.06
N LEU A 36 -10.89 -12.83 2.22
CA LEU A 36 -11.50 -13.55 1.10
C LEU A 36 -11.10 -12.86 -0.20
N GLN A 37 -10.43 -13.55 -1.13
CA GLN A 37 -10.28 -13.04 -2.50
C GLN A 37 -11.63 -13.18 -3.21
N VAL A 38 -12.23 -12.05 -3.57
CA VAL A 38 -13.53 -11.97 -4.21
C VAL A 38 -13.37 -11.38 -5.60
N ARG A 39 -13.77 -12.15 -6.61
CA ARG A 39 -13.87 -11.73 -8.00
C ARG A 39 -15.33 -11.66 -8.42
N LEU A 40 -15.89 -10.46 -8.48
CA LEU A 40 -17.26 -10.14 -8.88
C LEU A 40 -17.30 -9.74 -10.36
N PHE A 41 -18.15 -10.40 -11.15
CA PHE A 41 -18.42 -10.00 -12.53
C PHE A 41 -19.93 -10.02 -12.79
N GLY A 42 -20.52 -8.87 -13.08
CA GLY A 42 -21.91 -8.72 -13.56
C GLY A 42 -22.94 -9.53 -12.79
N SER A 43 -23.05 -9.29 -11.48
CA SER A 43 -24.02 -9.97 -10.59
C SER A 43 -23.92 -11.52 -10.56
N LYS A 44 -22.79 -12.13 -10.94
CA LYS A 44 -22.52 -13.57 -10.79
C LYS A 44 -21.08 -13.87 -10.39
N LEU A 45 -20.93 -14.57 -9.26
CA LEU A 45 -19.67 -15.11 -8.77
C LEU A 45 -19.20 -16.24 -9.72
N ARG A 46 -18.03 -16.10 -10.36
CA ARG A 46 -17.53 -17.11 -11.33
C ARG A 46 -16.49 -18.07 -10.77
N ARG A 47 -15.60 -17.65 -9.86
CA ARG A 47 -14.58 -18.52 -9.24
C ARG A 47 -13.89 -17.84 -8.06
N TYR A 48 -13.53 -18.60 -7.01
CA TYR A 48 -12.60 -18.18 -5.95
C TYR A 48 -11.67 -19.35 -5.57
N GLU A 49 -10.44 -19.05 -5.14
CA GLU A 49 -9.44 -20.01 -4.62
C GLU A 49 -9.01 -19.60 -3.20
N VAL A 50 -8.68 -20.59 -2.37
CA VAL A 50 -8.30 -20.42 -0.95
C VAL A 50 -6.79 -20.36 -0.84
N VAL A 51 -6.25 -19.19 -0.46
CA VAL A 51 -4.83 -19.02 -0.16
C VAL A 51 -4.59 -19.34 1.33
N GLU A 52 -4.60 -20.65 1.58
CA GLU A 52 -4.03 -21.43 2.69
C GLU A 52 -4.39 -21.16 4.17
N ARG A 53 -4.81 -22.25 4.83
CA ARG A 53 -4.62 -22.53 6.26
C ARG A 53 -3.23 -23.15 6.43
N GLY A 54 -2.41 -22.63 7.33
CA GLY A 54 -1.09 -23.21 7.60
C GLY A 54 -0.58 -22.99 9.03
N ALA A 55 -0.95 -23.88 9.94
CA ALA A 55 -0.05 -24.35 11.01
C ALA A 55 0.14 -25.85 10.69
N VAL A 56 1.32 -26.49 10.71
CA VAL A 56 2.57 -26.32 11.46
C VAL A 56 3.73 -27.00 10.69
N ALA A 57 4.96 -26.51 10.90
CA ALA A 57 6.27 -27.21 10.91
C ALA A 57 6.62 -28.28 9.85
N ALA A 58 7.66 -28.01 9.05
CA ALA A 58 8.95 -28.72 9.07
C ALA A 58 9.80 -28.37 7.82
N GLU A 59 10.88 -27.63 8.08
CA GLU A 59 12.23 -27.82 7.53
C GLU A 59 12.40 -28.15 6.04
N SER A 60 12.89 -27.15 5.29
CA SER A 60 14.01 -27.29 4.34
C SER A 60 14.57 -25.90 3.99
N ASN A 61 15.71 -25.53 4.57
CA ASN A 61 16.59 -24.41 4.17
C ASN A 61 17.59 -24.94 3.11
N PRO A 62 18.33 -24.15 2.28
CA PRO A 62 18.85 -22.80 2.56
C PRO A 62 18.78 -21.77 1.40
N GLY A 63 18.67 -20.48 1.73
CA GLY A 63 18.79 -19.39 0.77
C GLY A 63 18.90 -18.01 1.41
N GLN A 64 20.05 -17.77 2.04
CA GLN A 64 20.54 -16.49 2.55
C GLN A 64 20.03 -15.24 1.78
N VAL A 65 19.24 -14.40 2.43
CA VAL A 65 19.20 -12.96 2.17
C VAL A 65 19.24 -12.21 3.49
N VAL A 66 20.29 -11.41 3.60
CA VAL A 66 20.64 -10.55 4.73
C VAL A 66 19.93 -9.21 4.52
N GLY A 67 19.30 -8.67 5.58
CA GLY A 67 19.10 -7.23 5.73
C GLY A 67 17.66 -6.74 5.76
N GLY A 68 17.22 -6.28 6.93
CA GLY A 68 16.08 -5.38 7.14
C GLY A 68 14.71 -5.99 6.92
N GLU A 69 14.08 -6.53 7.97
CA GLU A 69 12.68 -6.94 7.96
C GLU A 69 11.75 -5.71 7.91
N ILE A 70 11.71 -5.03 6.77
CA ILE A 70 10.65 -4.04 6.51
C ILE A 70 9.44 -4.82 6.00
N ASP A 71 8.32 -4.69 6.72
CA ASP A 71 7.07 -5.38 6.40
C ASP A 71 6.62 -5.05 4.96
N VAL A 72 6.53 -6.07 4.10
CA VAL A 72 6.17 -5.94 2.68
C VAL A 72 4.80 -5.28 2.51
N GLU A 73 3.88 -5.52 3.45
CA GLU A 73 2.54 -4.91 3.45
C GLU A 73 2.61 -3.39 3.70
N SER A 74 3.47 -2.98 4.62
CA SER A 74 3.70 -1.56 4.95
C SER A 74 4.30 -0.77 3.78
N ILE A 75 5.17 -1.40 2.98
CA ILE A 75 5.74 -0.81 1.75
C ILE A 75 4.66 -0.72 0.68
N ALA A 76 3.90 -1.81 0.50
CA ALA A 76 2.90 -1.91 -0.56
C ALA A 76 1.80 -0.86 -0.46
N ARG A 77 1.47 -0.41 0.76
CA ARG A 77 0.52 0.70 1.00
C ARG A 77 0.87 1.98 0.23
N TYR A 78 2.15 2.24 0.00
CA TYR A 78 2.61 3.46 -0.67
C TYR A 78 2.91 3.25 -2.17
N ASN A 79 2.69 2.04 -2.71
CA ASN A 79 2.84 1.77 -4.14
C ASN A 79 2.02 2.70 -5.04
N PRO A 80 0.75 3.06 -4.72
CA PRO A 80 0.01 4.01 -5.54
C PRO A 80 0.69 5.38 -5.62
N LEU A 81 1.31 5.83 -4.52
CA LEU A 81 2.08 7.07 -4.49
C LEU A 81 3.33 6.96 -5.38
N ARG A 82 4.05 5.83 -5.29
CA ARG A 82 5.20 5.57 -6.18
C ARG A 82 4.78 5.65 -7.65
N ASP A 83 3.74 4.92 -8.01
CA ASP A 83 3.29 4.81 -9.40
C ASP A 83 2.79 6.16 -9.92
N TYR A 84 2.02 6.90 -9.10
CA TYR A 84 1.60 8.26 -9.39
C TYR A 84 2.80 9.16 -9.67
N LEU A 85 3.75 9.21 -8.74
CA LEU A 85 4.96 10.01 -8.86
C LEU A 85 5.79 9.63 -10.10
N ALA A 86 5.87 8.34 -10.43
CA ALA A 86 6.59 7.86 -11.61
C ALA A 86 5.99 8.36 -12.94
N THR A 87 4.70 8.71 -12.98
CA THR A 87 4.06 9.30 -14.17
C THR A 87 4.47 10.76 -14.43
N TYR A 88 4.93 11.49 -13.41
CA TYR A 88 5.30 12.90 -13.53
C TYR A 88 6.73 13.08 -14.01
N ARG A 89 6.92 13.99 -14.98
CA ARG A 89 8.25 14.37 -15.53
C ARG A 89 8.77 15.72 -15.04
N ALA A 90 8.08 16.35 -14.09
CA ALA A 90 8.50 17.63 -13.53
C ALA A 90 9.80 17.48 -12.71
N ALA A 91 10.57 18.56 -12.58
CA ALA A 91 11.76 18.59 -11.72
C ALA A 91 11.39 18.63 -10.22
N GLN A 92 10.24 19.23 -9.92
CA GLN A 92 9.71 19.44 -8.58
C GLN A 92 8.18 19.32 -8.61
N LEU A 93 7.60 18.76 -7.56
CA LEU A 93 6.17 18.56 -7.39
C LEU A 93 5.78 18.91 -5.96
N ASN A 94 4.83 19.81 -5.79
CA ASN A 94 4.26 20.15 -4.48
C ASN A 94 2.93 19.42 -4.31
N MET A 95 2.76 18.72 -3.21
CA MET A 95 1.56 17.95 -2.88
C MET A 95 1.12 18.20 -1.45
N THR A 96 -0.19 18.18 -1.21
CA THR A 96 -0.73 18.22 0.15
C THR A 96 -0.82 16.82 0.73
N PHE A 97 -0.86 16.73 2.06
CA PHE A 97 -1.02 15.44 2.75
C PHE A 97 -2.33 14.76 2.32
N GLU A 98 -3.41 15.53 2.20
CA GLU A 98 -4.72 15.04 1.73
C GLU A 98 -4.66 14.47 0.30
N HIS A 99 -3.88 15.10 -0.61
CA HIS A 99 -3.71 14.57 -1.97
C HIS A 99 -2.97 13.22 -1.93
N ILE A 100 -1.94 13.11 -1.09
CA ILE A 100 -1.22 11.85 -0.90
C ILE A 100 -2.16 10.78 -0.34
N GLU A 101 -2.98 11.12 0.67
CA GLU A 101 -3.99 10.22 1.23
C GLU A 101 -5.01 9.75 0.18
N HIS A 102 -5.42 10.64 -0.71
CA HIS A 102 -6.28 10.32 -1.84
C HIS A 102 -5.63 9.34 -2.83
N ILE A 103 -4.32 9.48 -3.06
CA ILE A 103 -3.59 8.60 -3.99
C ILE A 103 -3.40 7.21 -3.39
N ILE A 104 -3.03 7.12 -2.10
CA ILE A 104 -2.85 5.84 -1.41
C ILE A 104 -4.17 5.25 -0.91
N GLU A 105 -5.28 5.95 -1.13
CA GLU A 105 -6.64 5.62 -0.65
C GLU A 105 -6.69 5.28 0.84
N ALA A 106 -5.79 5.88 1.61
CA ALA A 106 -5.59 5.62 3.02
C ALA A 106 -5.12 6.89 3.73
N LYS A 107 -5.39 6.97 5.04
CA LYS A 107 -4.87 8.07 5.85
C LYS A 107 -3.39 7.87 6.12
N LEU A 108 -2.66 8.98 6.07
CA LEU A 108 -1.28 9.03 6.53
C LEU A 108 -1.24 8.74 8.03
N GLU A 109 -0.15 8.13 8.45
CA GLU A 109 0.07 7.85 9.86
C GLU A 109 0.16 9.15 10.67
N THR A 110 -0.26 9.11 11.93
CA THR A 110 -0.20 10.27 12.84
C THR A 110 1.20 10.88 12.91
N ALA A 111 2.25 10.06 12.71
CA ALA A 111 3.63 10.50 12.64
C ALA A 111 3.89 11.48 11.49
N ALA A 112 3.27 11.29 10.32
CA ALA A 112 3.38 12.19 9.17
C ALA A 112 2.91 13.62 9.48
N TYR A 113 1.98 13.76 10.43
CA TYR A 113 1.43 15.04 10.89
C TYR A 113 2.20 15.68 12.05
N THR A 114 3.05 14.90 12.73
CA THR A 114 3.69 15.32 13.98
C THR A 114 5.19 15.49 13.83
N PHE A 115 5.84 14.65 13.02
CA PHE A 115 7.30 14.57 12.93
C PHE A 115 7.77 14.82 11.50
N LYS A 116 8.67 15.81 11.34
CA LYS A 116 9.32 16.09 10.06
C LYS A 116 10.17 14.89 9.59
N SER A 117 10.72 14.12 10.53
CA SER A 117 11.52 12.92 10.26
C SER A 117 10.75 11.81 9.56
N TRP A 118 9.42 11.78 9.66
CA TRP A 118 8.61 10.83 8.89
C TRP A 118 8.73 11.03 7.37
N TRP A 119 9.03 12.26 6.95
CA TRP A 119 9.24 12.66 5.56
C TRP A 119 10.73 12.61 5.13
N GLU A 120 11.61 12.06 5.96
CA GLU A 120 13.02 11.89 5.59
C GLU A 120 13.18 10.85 4.47
N ASN A 121 14.23 11.03 3.67
CA ASN A 121 14.55 10.17 2.54
C ASN A 121 15.31 8.91 2.99
N ASP A 122 14.73 8.19 3.95
CA ASP A 122 15.32 6.99 4.54
C ASP A 122 14.72 5.72 3.93
N ARG A 123 15.57 4.81 3.46
CA ARG A 123 15.12 3.53 2.89
C ARG A 123 14.65 2.54 3.96
N GLU A 124 14.86 2.83 5.24
CA GLU A 124 14.29 2.06 6.35
C GLU A 124 12.79 2.36 6.55
N ASN A 125 12.30 3.45 5.97
CA ASN A 125 10.92 3.90 6.09
C ASN A 125 10.07 3.45 4.88
N PRO A 126 8.99 2.67 5.08
CA PRO A 126 8.14 2.16 4.00
C PRO A 126 7.57 3.25 3.07
N GLN A 127 7.15 4.37 3.65
CA GLN A 127 6.67 5.54 2.91
C GLN A 127 7.74 6.11 1.99
N ALA A 128 8.98 6.16 2.48
CA ALA A 128 10.07 6.81 1.78
C ALA A 128 10.62 5.97 0.63
N ILE A 129 10.58 4.65 0.79
CA ILE A 129 10.84 3.71 -0.30
C ILE A 129 9.97 4.07 -1.52
N ALA A 130 8.69 4.40 -1.34
CA ALA A 130 7.80 4.67 -2.48
C ALA A 130 8.24 5.85 -3.35
N TRP A 131 8.52 7.02 -2.78
CA TRP A 131 8.98 8.15 -3.60
C TRP A 131 10.42 7.93 -4.09
N LEU A 132 11.29 7.29 -3.30
CA LEU A 132 12.66 6.98 -3.71
C LEU A 132 12.72 6.00 -4.89
N GLU A 133 11.90 4.94 -4.89
CA GLU A 133 11.77 4.00 -6.01
C GLU A 133 11.20 4.67 -7.26
N ALA A 134 10.27 5.61 -7.08
CA ALA A 134 9.77 6.42 -8.17
C ALA A 134 10.84 7.36 -8.75
N GLY A 135 11.97 7.57 -8.04
CA GLY A 135 13.07 8.47 -8.39
C GLY A 135 12.90 9.90 -7.86
N TRP A 136 12.05 10.09 -6.86
CA TRP A 136 11.80 11.36 -6.17
C TRP A 136 12.43 11.34 -4.78
N GLU A 137 12.69 12.51 -4.24
CA GLU A 137 13.12 12.71 -2.85
C GLU A 137 12.35 13.91 -2.28
N VAL A 138 12.05 13.88 -0.98
CA VAL A 138 11.48 15.02 -0.28
C VAL A 138 12.55 16.11 -0.17
N GLU A 139 12.24 17.30 -0.66
CA GLU A 139 13.07 18.49 -0.55
C GLU A 139 12.73 19.29 0.70
N ASP A 140 11.45 19.55 0.92
CA ASP A 140 10.96 20.25 2.10
C ASP A 140 9.54 19.80 2.44
N VAL A 141 9.16 19.95 3.70
CA VAL A 141 7.80 19.69 4.17
C VAL A 141 7.37 20.80 5.12
N ASP A 142 6.20 21.34 4.82
CA ASP A 142 5.51 22.34 5.61
C ASP A 142 4.42 21.66 6.44
N MET A 143 4.70 21.46 7.73
CA MET A 143 3.78 20.84 8.67
C MET A 143 2.57 21.73 9.00
N GLN A 144 2.69 23.05 8.85
CA GLN A 144 1.57 23.97 9.11
C GLN A 144 0.57 23.97 7.96
N ARG A 145 1.09 23.99 6.73
CA ARG A 145 0.28 23.93 5.50
C ARG A 145 -0.05 22.51 5.07
N ARG A 146 0.51 21.50 5.74
CA ARG A 146 0.37 20.07 5.43
C ARG A 146 0.71 19.81 3.96
N GLY A 147 1.85 20.34 3.54
CA GLY A 147 2.35 20.25 2.18
C GLY A 147 3.77 19.70 2.14
N VAL A 148 4.08 18.90 1.13
CA VAL A 148 5.40 18.35 0.89
C VAL A 148 5.85 18.71 -0.52
N VAL A 149 7.12 19.06 -0.65
CA VAL A 149 7.78 19.33 -1.91
C VAL A 149 8.66 18.14 -2.23
N PHE A 150 8.30 17.41 -3.28
CA PHE A 150 9.15 16.40 -3.89
C PHE A 150 10.01 17.04 -4.97
N LYS A 151 11.26 16.62 -5.06
CA LYS A 151 12.15 16.91 -6.19
C LYS A 151 12.61 15.61 -6.82
N ARG A 152 13.01 15.66 -8.08
CA ARG A 152 13.66 14.51 -8.72
C ARG A 152 14.95 14.20 -7.98
N ALA A 153 15.10 12.97 -7.52
CA ALA A 153 16.35 12.48 -6.98
C ALA A 153 17.39 12.63 -8.09
N LYS A 154 18.38 13.49 -7.88
CA LYS A 154 19.52 13.56 -8.80
C LYS A 154 20.16 12.19 -8.71
N THR A 155 20.17 11.44 -9.81
CA THR A 155 20.84 10.14 -9.93
C THR A 155 22.23 10.27 -9.32
N ARG A 156 22.40 9.86 -8.06
CA ARG A 156 23.73 9.61 -7.53
C ARG A 156 24.11 8.31 -8.18
N GLN A 157 25.04 8.44 -9.11
CA GLN A 157 25.77 7.36 -9.75
C GLN A 157 26.06 6.28 -8.71
N PRO A 158 25.91 4.99 -9.05
CA PRO A 158 26.35 3.92 -8.17
C PRO A 158 27.82 4.20 -7.82
N HIS A 159 28.08 4.37 -6.53
CA HIS A 159 29.44 4.51 -6.03
C HIS A 159 30.13 3.16 -6.26
N SER A 160 31.26 3.22 -6.96
CA SER A 160 32.12 2.13 -7.42
C SER A 160 32.51 1.11 -6.34
#